data_AF-A0A849ESE4-F1
#
_entry.id   AF-A0A849ESE4-F1
#
_cell.length_a   1.000
_cell.length_b   1.000
_cell.length_c   1.000
_cell.angle_alpha   90.00
_cell.angle_beta   90.00
_cell.angle_gamma   90.00
#
_symmetry.space_group_name_H-M   'P 1'
#
loop_
_entity.id
_entity.type
_entity.pdbx_description
1 polymer ?
#
loop_
_entity_poly.entity_id
_entity_poly.type
_entity_poly.pdbx_seq_one_letter_code
_entity_poly.pdbx_strand_id
1 'polypeptide(L)'
;MLSSSLSISEFIEIIKGRSYEEIIWMTDQEATEAERRIYKKRINPADSQDKLAGYARDLKDFILYMRHGVRTSTTRDLQLDEFKVAYLQN
;
A
#
# COMPACT_ATOMS: atom_id res chain seq x y z
N MET A 1 -9.53 2.53 -2.67
CA MET A 1 -10.64 1.80 -2.01
C MET A 1 -10.18 1.51 -0.61
N LEU A 2 -10.55 2.35 0.37
CA LEU A 2 -9.87 2.30 1.65
C LEU A 2 -10.10 0.96 2.36
N SER A 3 -9.04 0.17 2.52
CA SER A 3 -9.06 -1.01 3.40
C SER A 3 -9.74 -0.60 4.68
N SER A 4 -10.79 -1.34 5.03
CA SER A 4 -11.67 -0.99 6.13
C SER A 4 -10.89 -0.96 7.46
N SER A 5 -9.85 -1.80 7.55
CA SER A 5 -8.97 -1.92 8.70
C SER A 5 -7.65 -1.15 8.59
N LEU A 6 -7.38 -0.45 7.49
CA LEU A 6 -6.06 0.14 7.18
C LEU A 6 -4.94 -0.91 7.20
N SER A 7 -5.24 -2.11 6.71
CA SER A 7 -4.32 -3.25 6.67
C SER A 7 -3.81 -3.49 5.26
N ILE A 8 -2.49 -3.45 5.09
CA ILE A 8 -1.86 -3.76 3.81
C ILE A 8 -2.14 -5.20 3.37
N SER A 9 -2.28 -6.14 4.31
CA SER A 9 -2.61 -7.54 3.99
C SER A 9 -4.03 -7.68 3.44
N GLU A 10 -5.01 -6.97 4.01
CA GLU A 10 -6.38 -6.94 3.47
C GLU A 10 -6.40 -6.32 2.07
N PHE A 11 -5.64 -5.24 1.89
CA PHE A 11 -5.50 -4.58 0.58
C PHE A 11 -4.90 -5.52 -0.48
N ILE A 12 -3.82 -6.23 -0.15
CA ILE A 12 -3.15 -7.17 -1.05
C ILE A 12 -4.12 -8.24 -1.55
N GLU A 13 -4.93 -8.83 -0.67
CA GLU A 13 -5.93 -9.83 -1.07
C GLU A 13 -6.98 -9.27 -2.04
N ILE A 14 -7.32 -7.98 -1.96
CA ILE A 14 -8.28 -7.33 -2.88
C ILE A 14 -7.71 -7.11 -4.28
N ILE A 15 -6.41 -6.82 -4.38
CA ILE A 15 -5.75 -6.50 -5.66
C ILE A 15 -5.12 -7.73 -6.32
N LYS A 16 -5.07 -8.86 -5.61
CA LYS A 16 -4.56 -10.13 -6.09
C LYS A 16 -5.25 -10.57 -7.38
N GLY A 17 -4.47 -11.09 -8.32
CA GLY A 17 -4.94 -11.55 -9.62
C GLY A 17 -5.23 -10.46 -10.66
N ARG A 18 -4.99 -9.18 -10.34
CA ARG A 18 -5.08 -8.06 -11.29
C ARG A 18 -3.79 -7.88 -12.08
N SER A 19 -3.85 -7.08 -13.16
CA SER A 19 -2.66 -6.74 -13.94
C SER A 19 -1.66 -5.91 -13.11
N TYR A 20 -0.40 -5.92 -13.52
CA TYR A 20 0.63 -5.10 -12.89
C TYR A 20 0.27 -3.61 -12.86
N GLU A 21 -0.20 -3.08 -13.99
CA GLU A 21 -0.60 -1.68 -14.14
C GLU A 21 -1.80 -1.35 -13.25
N GLU A 22 -2.79 -2.24 -13.19
CA GLU A 22 -3.95 -2.10 -12.31
C GLU A 22 -3.52 -2.08 -10.84
N ILE A 23 -2.62 -2.98 -10.43
CA ILE A 23 -2.09 -3.03 -9.06
C ILE A 23 -1.38 -1.73 -8.70
N ILE A 24 -0.49 -1.24 -9.56
CA ILE A 24 0.23 0.02 -9.33
C ILE A 24 -0.77 1.18 -9.22
N TRP A 25 -1.72 1.27 -10.14
CA TRP A 25 -2.73 2.32 -10.14
C TRP A 25 -3.60 2.28 -8.88
N MET A 26 -4.13 1.11 -8.51
CA MET A 26 -4.98 0.94 -7.32
C MET A 26 -4.23 1.29 -6.03
N THR A 27 -2.97 0.87 -5.92
CA THR A 27 -2.13 1.14 -4.75
C THR A 27 -1.82 2.63 -4.62
N ASP A 28 -1.52 3.30 -5.73
CA ASP A 28 -1.25 4.75 -5.74
C ASP A 28 -2.50 5.57 -5.36
N GLN A 29 -3.66 5.19 -5.89
CA GLN A 29 -4.94 5.81 -5.52
C GLN A 29 -5.25 5.61 -4.04
N GLU A 30 -5.02 4.41 -3.51
CA GLU A 30 -5.21 4.09 -2.11
C GLU A 30 -4.30 4.90 -1.19
N ALA A 31 -3.00 4.97 -1.50
CA ALA A 31 -2.03 5.75 -0.74
C ALA A 31 -2.38 7.23 -0.75
N THR A 32 -2.75 7.76 -1.92
CA THR A 32 -3.18 9.16 -2.07
C THR A 32 -4.40 9.47 -1.21
N GLU A 33 -5.40 8.58 -1.18
CA GLU A 33 -6.60 8.79 -0.37
C GLU A 33 -6.31 8.68 1.13
N ALA A 34 -5.44 7.76 1.55
CA ALA A 34 -4.97 7.67 2.93
C ALA A 34 -4.29 8.97 3.37
N GLU A 35 -3.39 9.52 2.55
CA GLU A 35 -2.72 10.79 2.81
C GLU A 35 -3.68 11.97 2.85
N ARG A 36 -4.62 12.05 1.90
CA ARG A 36 -5.68 13.08 1.92
C ARG A 36 -6.49 13.03 3.21
N ARG A 37 -6.79 11.84 3.73
CA ARG A 37 -7.47 11.70 5.02
C ARG A 37 -6.61 12.18 6.18
N ILE A 38 -5.31 11.97 6.17
CA ILE A 38 -4.39 12.54 7.18
C ILE A 38 -4.45 14.06 7.13
N TYR A 39 -4.32 14.66 5.95
CA TYR A 39 -4.38 16.13 5.80
C TYR A 39 -5.74 16.71 6.23
N LYS A 40 -6.86 16.06 5.89
CA LYS A 40 -8.20 16.46 6.33
C LYS A 40 -8.40 16.27 7.83
N LYS A 41 -7.85 15.19 8.40
CA LYS A 41 -7.95 14.86 9.83
C LYS A 41 -6.94 15.58 10.71
N ARG A 42 -5.99 16.36 10.19
CA ARG A 42 -5.11 17.23 11.00
C ARG A 42 -5.85 18.17 11.97
N ILE A 43 -7.18 18.26 11.85
CA ILE A 43 -8.09 18.98 12.75
C ILE A 43 -8.53 18.14 13.98
N ASN A 44 -8.28 16.81 14.05
CA ASN A 44 -8.74 15.90 15.13
C ASN A 44 -7.86 14.62 15.29
N PRO A 45 -8.03 13.78 16.34
CA PRO A 45 -7.00 13.30 17.28
C PRO A 45 -5.87 12.40 16.70
N ALA A 46 -4.73 12.42 17.40
CA ALA A 46 -3.42 11.89 17.00
C ALA A 46 -3.36 10.38 16.70
N ASP A 47 -4.01 9.51 17.50
CA ASP A 47 -3.85 8.05 17.38
C ASP A 47 -4.34 7.46 16.05
N SER A 48 -5.34 8.09 15.43
CA SER A 48 -5.82 7.67 14.10
C SER A 48 -4.93 8.16 12.96
N GLN A 49 -4.13 9.20 13.19
CA GLN A 49 -3.21 9.73 12.19
C GLN A 49 -2.00 8.82 12.03
N ASP A 50 -1.47 8.29 13.13
CA ASP A 50 -0.31 7.38 13.09
C ASP A 50 -0.63 6.08 12.35
N LYS A 51 -1.82 5.50 12.55
CA LYS A 51 -2.26 4.32 11.80
C LYS A 51 -2.44 4.60 10.30
N LEU A 52 -3.04 5.73 9.95
CA LEU A 52 -3.19 6.13 8.55
C LEU A 52 -1.84 6.41 7.89
N ALA A 53 -0.91 7.04 8.62
CA ALA A 53 0.44 7.32 8.13
C ALA A 53 1.25 6.04 7.94
N GLY A 54 1.14 5.09 8.87
CA GLY A 54 1.70 3.74 8.73
C GLY A 54 1.16 3.04 7.50
N TYR A 55 -0.17 2.98 7.35
CA TYR A 55 -0.80 2.35 6.19
C TYR A 55 -0.41 2.99 4.85
N ALA A 56 -0.37 4.33 4.77
CA ALA A 56 0.09 5.04 3.58
C ALA A 56 1.56 4.73 3.24
N ARG A 57 2.41 4.56 4.26
CA ARG A 57 3.80 4.13 4.07
C ARG A 57 3.88 2.70 3.55
N ASP A 58 3.12 1.77 4.12
CA ASP A 58 3.11 0.36 3.71
C ASP A 58 2.71 0.22 2.23
N LEU A 59 1.72 1.00 1.77
CA LEU A 59 1.32 1.04 0.36
C LEU A 59 2.43 1.55 -0.55
N LYS A 60 3.14 2.61 -0.15
CA LYS A 60 4.25 3.17 -0.92
C LYS A 60 5.45 2.22 -0.99
N ASP A 61 5.74 1.55 0.11
CA ASP A 61 6.77 0.52 0.17
C ASP A 61 6.38 -0.69 -0.68
N PHE A 62 5.09 -1.05 -0.74
CA PHE A 62 4.59 -2.05 -1.67
C PHE A 62 4.78 -1.62 -3.13
N ILE A 63 4.49 -0.36 -3.51
CA ILE A 63 4.80 0.16 -4.86
C ILE A 63 6.31 0.07 -5.16
N LEU A 64 7.16 0.42 -4.19
CA LEU A 64 8.62 0.35 -4.32
C LEU A 64 9.07 -1.10 -4.58
N TYR A 65 8.49 -2.06 -3.88
CA TYR A 65 8.70 -3.49 -4.15
C TYR A 65 8.21 -3.88 -5.55
N MET A 66 7.00 -3.49 -5.92
CA MET A 66 6.41 -3.82 -7.23
C MET A 66 7.24 -3.30 -8.40
N ARG A 67 7.87 -2.12 -8.26
CA ARG A 67 8.65 -1.50 -9.34
C ARG A 67 10.10 -1.96 -9.40
N HIS A 68 10.69 -2.29 -8.25
CA HIS A 68 12.14 -2.44 -8.13
C HIS A 68 12.59 -3.70 -7.38
N GLY A 69 11.66 -4.50 -6.88
CA GLY A 69 11.95 -5.69 -6.06
C GLY A 69 12.53 -5.38 -4.67
N VAL A 70 12.53 -4.11 -4.25
CA VAL A 70 13.13 -3.68 -2.97
C VAL A 70 12.19 -4.01 -1.81
N ARG A 71 12.68 -4.77 -0.82
CA ARG A 71 11.97 -5.01 0.45
C ARG A 71 12.45 -4.04 1.53
N THR A 72 11.51 -3.33 2.13
CA THR A 72 11.69 -2.46 3.29
C THR A 72 11.34 -3.21 4.58
N SER A 73 11.44 -2.55 5.74
CA SER A 73 11.02 -3.14 7.02
C SER A 73 9.53 -3.47 7.08
N THR A 74 8.69 -2.74 6.34
CA THR A 74 7.22 -2.90 6.34
C THR A 74 6.75 -4.01 5.40
N THR A 75 7.53 -4.31 4.35
CA THR A 75 7.20 -5.31 3.33
C THR A 75 7.94 -6.63 3.51
N ARG A 76 8.87 -6.71 4.48
CA ARG A 76 9.73 -7.87 4.70
C ARG A 76 8.94 -9.15 4.99
N ASP A 77 7.92 -9.02 5.84
CA ASP A 77 7.13 -10.15 6.34
C ASP A 77 5.85 -10.39 5.52
N LEU A 78 5.60 -9.57 4.49
CA LEU A 78 4.48 -9.74 3.59
C LEU A 78 4.75 -10.86 2.58
N GLN A 79 3.72 -11.65 2.28
CA GLN A 79 3.79 -12.70 1.26
C GLN A 79 3.65 -12.09 -0.14
N LEU A 80 4.74 -11.51 -0.65
CA LEU A 80 4.76 -10.80 -1.93
C LEU A 80 5.29 -11.67 -3.10
N ASP A 81 5.41 -12.97 -2.90
CA ASP A 81 6.05 -13.88 -3.86
C ASP A 81 5.25 -14.00 -5.16
N GLU A 82 3.92 -13.90 -5.09
CA GLU A 82 3.03 -13.88 -6.26
C GLU A 82 3.22 -12.64 -7.13
N PHE A 83 3.77 -11.56 -6.57
CA PHE A 83 4.06 -10.33 -7.28
C PHE A 83 5.52 -10.25 -7.79
N LYS A 84 6.38 -11.24 -7.49
CA LYS A 84 7.80 -11.23 -7.89
C LYS A 84 8.00 -11.17 -9.40
N VAL A 85 7.12 -11.82 -10.16
CA VAL A 85 7.22 -11.88 -11.62
C VAL A 85 7.04 -10.48 -12.23
N ALA A 86 6.24 -9.63 -11.58
CA ALA A 86 5.85 -8.36 -12.16
C ALA A 86 7.00 -7.32 -12.25
N TYR A 87 7.96 -7.34 -11.33
CA TYR A 87 9.13 -6.44 -11.41
C TYR A 87 10.26 -6.98 -12.30
N LEU A 88 10.29 -8.28 -12.61
CA LEU A 88 11.29 -8.89 -13.50
C LEU A 88 10.99 -8.68 -14.99
N GLN A 89 9.79 -8.20 -15.31
CA GLN A 89 9.33 -7.96 -16.68
C GLN A 89 9.47 -6.48 -17.13
N ASN A 90 9.99 -5.60 -16.26
CA ASN A 90 10.41 -4.24 -16.60
C ASN A 90 11.93 -4.16 -16.77
#